data_AF-A0AAN5CKP5-F1
#
_entry.id   AF-A0AAN5CKP5-F1
#
_cell.length_a   1.000
_cell.length_b   1.000
_cell.length_c   1.000
_cell.angle_alpha   90.00
_cell.angle_beta   90.00
_cell.angle_gamma   90.00
#
_symmetry.space_group_name_H-M   'P 1'
#
loop_
_entity.id
_entity.type
_entity.pdbx_description
1 polymer ?
#
loop_
_entity_poly.entity_id
_entity_poly.type
_entity_poly.pdbx_seq_one_letter_code
_entity_poly.pdbx_strand_id
1 'polypeptide(L)'
;FLLATCARMILLPYQLLEWPISVDDPIIFVCDLLRDMVLGYFCSILGSFAIERTVATHFWNWYELASPSTLLVLIGAELACMVPLSIGGALCFMSFVSIASNVVVYSIMFTMCTWVFLRTYCTNVAILAKMESGAVVGSYFVAKRFQVRENVLVMKYMLHIAIIPGCLAIPAFGCFMF
;
A
#
# COMPACT_ATOMS: atom_id res chain seq x y z
N PHE A 1 9.85 -4.60 5.58
CA PHE A 1 10.66 -3.67 6.41
C PHE A 1 12.03 -4.26 6.75
N LEU A 2 12.14 -5.35 7.53
CA LEU A 2 13.43 -5.97 7.89
C LEU A 2 14.35 -6.22 6.68
N LEU A 3 13.84 -6.81 5.61
CA LEU A 3 14.61 -7.05 4.38
C LEU A 3 15.15 -5.76 3.75
N ALA A 4 14.37 -4.67 3.78
CA ALA A 4 14.80 -3.36 3.28
C ALA A 4 15.90 -2.74 4.16
N THR A 5 15.76 -2.89 5.48
CA THR A 5 16.78 -2.46 6.44
C THR A 5 18.09 -3.21 6.21
N CYS A 6 18.03 -4.54 6.05
CA CYS A 6 19.19 -5.36 5.71
C CYS A 6 19.81 -4.93 4.37
N ALA A 7 19.00 -4.75 3.32
CA ALA A 7 19.46 -4.26 2.03
C ALA A 7 20.16 -2.90 2.16
N ARG A 8 19.65 -1.99 2.99
CA ARG A 8 20.29 -0.69 3.24
C ARG A 8 21.64 -0.83 3.95
N MET A 9 21.72 -1.68 4.97
CA MET A 9 22.98 -1.94 5.69
C MET A 9 24.04 -2.55 4.77
N ILE A 10 23.63 -3.32 3.75
CA ILE A 10 24.53 -3.85 2.71
C ILE A 10 24.96 -2.76 1.73
N LEU A 11 24.05 -1.88 1.31
CA LEU A 11 24.35 -0.79 0.35
C LEU A 11 25.23 0.32 0.95
N LEU A 12 25.17 0.53 2.27
CA LEU A 12 25.83 1.65 2.94
C LEU A 12 27.37 1.60 2.86
N PRO A 13 28.06 0.45 3.03
CA PRO A 13 29.48 0.31 2.73
C PRO A 13 29.86 0.68 1.30
N TYR A 14 29.08 0.25 0.30
CA TYR A 14 29.35 0.58 -1.11
C TYR A 14 29.29 2.09 -1.38
N GLN A 15 28.37 2.80 -0.70
CA GLN A 15 28.24 4.24 -0.81
C GLN A 15 29.29 5.02 -0.04
N LEU A 16 29.68 4.57 1.17
CA LEU A 16 30.63 5.30 2.02
C LEU A 16 32.10 5.04 1.66
N LEU A 17 32.42 3.82 1.21
CA LEU A 17 33.80 3.40 0.97
C LEU A 17 34.18 3.40 -0.52
N GLU A 18 33.26 3.86 -1.39
CA GLU A 18 33.44 3.91 -2.86
C GLU A 18 33.98 2.60 -3.45
N TRP A 19 33.52 1.45 -2.91
CA TRP A 19 33.92 0.15 -3.44
C TRP A 19 33.55 0.04 -4.91
N PRO A 20 34.41 -0.56 -5.76
CA PRO A 20 34.16 -0.63 -7.19
C PRO A 20 32.87 -1.42 -7.44
N ILE A 21 31.83 -0.71 -7.87
CA ILE A 21 30.55 -1.30 -8.25
C ILE A 21 30.77 -1.98 -9.59
N SER A 22 30.90 -3.31 -9.56
CA SER A 22 30.78 -4.08 -10.79
C SER A 22 29.35 -4.00 -11.28
N VAL A 23 29.16 -3.66 -12.56
CA VAL A 23 27.83 -3.57 -13.19
C VAL A 23 27.09 -4.92 -13.11
N ASP A 24 27.84 -6.02 -12.96
CA ASP A 24 27.34 -7.38 -12.88
C ASP A 24 27.14 -7.89 -11.44
N ASP A 25 27.16 -7.04 -10.40
CA ASP A 25 26.93 -7.49 -9.03
C ASP A 25 25.43 -7.72 -8.75
N PRO A 26 24.95 -8.98 -8.71
CA PRO A 26 23.54 -9.26 -8.48
C PRO A 26 23.08 -8.88 -7.06
N ILE A 27 24.01 -8.78 -6.10
CA ILE A 27 23.68 -8.44 -4.71
C ILE A 27 23.27 -6.97 -4.63
N ILE A 28 24.01 -6.09 -5.31
CA ILE A 28 23.69 -4.65 -5.37
C ILE A 28 22.34 -4.46 -6.08
N PHE A 29 22.12 -5.16 -7.19
CA PHE A 29 20.85 -5.13 -7.91
C PHE A 29 19.67 -5.54 -7.01
N VAL A 30 19.77 -6.68 -6.34
CA VAL A 30 18.70 -7.18 -5.47
C VAL A 30 18.48 -6.24 -4.29
N CYS A 31 19.54 -5.69 -3.69
CA CYS A 31 19.40 -4.75 -2.58
C CYS A 31 18.73 -3.43 -3.01
N ASP A 32 19.10 -2.89 -4.17
CA ASP A 32 18.51 -1.66 -4.70
C ASP A 32 17.04 -1.87 -5.09
N LEU A 33 16.73 -2.99 -5.75
CA LEU A 33 15.37 -3.39 -6.09
C LEU A 33 14.50 -3.60 -4.84
N LEU A 34 15.01 -4.30 -3.82
CA LEU A 34 14.28 -4.51 -2.56
C LEU A 34 14.01 -3.20 -1.83
N ARG A 35 14.96 -2.26 -1.84
CA ARG A 35 14.77 -0.92 -1.27
C ARG A 35 13.63 -0.20 -2.00
N ASP A 36 13.67 -0.19 -3.33
CA ASP A 36 12.69 0.54 -4.14
C ASP A 36 11.30 -0.08 -4.06
N MET A 37 11.20 -1.42 -4.11
CA MET A 37 9.95 -2.15 -3.92
C MET A 37 9.32 -1.86 -2.57
N VAL A 38 10.11 -1.77 -1.49
CA VAL A 38 9.57 -1.50 -0.15
C VAL A 38 9.06 -0.07 -0.04
N LEU A 39 9.80 0.90 -0.58
CA LEU A 39 9.33 2.29 -0.65
C LEU A 39 8.03 2.39 -1.45
N GLY A 40 8.00 1.83 -2.65
CA GLY A 40 6.82 1.79 -3.50
C GLY A 40 5.63 1.10 -2.84
N TYR A 41 5.88 0.02 -2.11
CA TYR A 41 4.84 -0.71 -1.38
C TYR A 41 4.23 0.16 -0.28
N PHE A 42 5.03 0.87 0.50
CA PHE A 42 4.51 1.82 1.49
C PHE A 42 3.68 2.94 0.86
N CYS A 43 4.05 3.38 -0.35
CA CYS A 43 3.28 4.38 -1.08
C CYS A 43 1.92 3.84 -1.60
N SER A 44 1.79 2.53 -1.84
CA SER A 44 0.61 1.93 -2.48
C SER A 44 -0.28 1.11 -1.54
N ILE A 45 0.20 0.72 -0.35
CA ILE A 45 -0.50 -0.18 0.58
C ILE A 45 -1.89 0.33 0.98
N LEU A 46 -2.05 1.65 1.15
CA LEU A 46 -3.36 2.25 1.44
C LEU A 46 -4.34 2.03 0.28
N GLY A 47 -3.84 2.04 -0.96
CA GLY A 47 -4.62 1.75 -2.16
C GLY A 47 -5.06 0.30 -2.22
N SER A 48 -4.16 -0.65 -1.97
CA SER A 48 -4.48 -2.09 -1.91
C SER A 48 -5.62 -2.35 -0.90
N PHE A 49 -5.46 -1.86 0.33
CA PHE A 49 -6.50 -1.96 1.35
C PHE A 49 -7.81 -1.28 0.94
N ALA A 50 -7.74 -0.10 0.33
CA ALA A 50 -8.94 0.61 -0.11
C ALA A 50 -9.70 -0.17 -1.18
N ILE A 51 -9.00 -0.82 -2.11
CA ILE A 51 -9.60 -1.68 -3.15
C ILE A 51 -10.32 -2.85 -2.49
N GLU A 52 -9.65 -3.59 -1.60
CA GLU A 52 -10.27 -4.70 -0.86
C GLU A 52 -11.51 -4.27 -0.09
N ARG A 53 -11.41 -3.17 0.67
CA ARG A 53 -12.54 -2.68 1.48
C ARG A 53 -13.68 -2.20 0.59
N THR A 54 -13.38 -1.62 -0.58
CA THR A 54 -14.39 -1.24 -1.57
C THR A 54 -15.12 -2.49 -2.10
N VAL A 55 -14.40 -3.55 -2.45
CA VAL A 55 -14.99 -4.82 -2.88
C VAL A 55 -15.83 -5.42 -1.75
N ALA A 56 -15.32 -5.47 -0.53
CA ALA A 56 -16.04 -6.01 0.63
C ALA A 56 -17.34 -5.23 0.92
N THR A 57 -17.37 -3.92 0.70
CA THR A 57 -18.57 -3.09 0.90
C THR A 57 -19.62 -3.30 -0.20
N HIS A 58 -19.21 -3.41 -1.46
CA HIS A 58 -20.14 -3.56 -2.59
C HIS A 58 -20.61 -5.02 -2.77
N PHE A 59 -19.71 -5.98 -2.61
CA PHE A 59 -19.95 -7.42 -2.78
C PHE A 59 -20.02 -8.15 -1.43
N TRP A 60 -20.65 -7.53 -0.43
CA TRP A 60 -20.72 -8.00 0.94
C TRP A 60 -21.23 -9.45 1.07
N ASN A 61 -22.29 -9.80 0.33
CA ASN A 61 -22.86 -11.16 0.32
C ASN A 61 -21.82 -12.23 -0.02
N TRP A 62 -20.99 -11.95 -1.01
CA TRP A 62 -19.95 -12.86 -1.47
C TRP A 62 -18.76 -12.89 -0.52
N TYR A 63 -18.42 -11.73 0.06
CA TYR A 63 -17.33 -11.61 1.01
C TYR A 63 -17.62 -12.34 2.33
N GLU A 64 -18.87 -12.30 2.81
CA GLU A 64 -19.34 -12.99 4.02
C GLU A 64 -19.20 -14.51 3.92
N LEU A 65 -19.38 -15.07 2.72
CA LEU A 65 -19.23 -16.50 2.49
C LEU A 65 -17.79 -17.02 2.64
N ALA A 66 -16.81 -16.12 2.82
CA ALA A 66 -15.39 -16.43 3.00
C ALA A 66 -14.86 -17.44 1.97
N SER A 67 -15.41 -17.39 0.75
CA SER A 67 -15.07 -18.33 -0.32
C SER A 67 -13.60 -18.21 -0.71
N PRO A 68 -12.93 -19.25 -1.25
CA PRO A 68 -11.55 -19.15 -1.72
C PRO A 68 -11.31 -18.02 -2.75
N SER A 69 -12.36 -17.58 -3.44
CA SER A 69 -12.28 -16.44 -4.35
C SER A 69 -12.05 -15.09 -3.64
N THR A 70 -12.32 -14.93 -2.34
CA THR A 70 -11.97 -13.71 -1.59
C THR A 70 -10.46 -13.53 -1.48
N LEU A 71 -9.72 -14.64 -1.36
CA LEU A 71 -8.25 -14.65 -1.40
C LEU A 71 -7.72 -14.17 -2.75
N LEU A 72 -8.42 -14.44 -3.85
CA LEU A 72 -8.01 -13.97 -5.18
C LEU A 72 -8.10 -12.44 -5.31
N VAL A 73 -9.06 -11.79 -4.62
CA VAL A 73 -9.13 -10.33 -4.61
C VAL A 73 -7.97 -9.72 -3.82
N LEU A 74 -7.61 -10.34 -2.68
CA LEU A 74 -6.42 -9.97 -1.92
C LEU A 74 -5.16 -10.11 -2.78
N ILE A 75 -4.93 -11.28 -3.36
CA ILE A 75 -3.76 -11.52 -4.23
C ILE A 75 -3.78 -10.57 -5.43
N GLY A 76 -4.93 -10.35 -6.05
CA GLY A 76 -5.08 -9.46 -7.19
C GLY A 76 -4.74 -8.00 -6.85
N ALA A 77 -5.23 -7.50 -5.71
CA ALA A 77 -4.92 -6.15 -5.22
C ALA A 77 -3.43 -6.00 -4.92
N GLU A 78 -2.84 -6.98 -4.22
CA GLU A 78 -1.42 -7.00 -3.88
C GLU A 78 -0.54 -7.08 -5.13
N LEU A 79 -0.87 -7.91 -6.12
CA LEU A 79 -0.14 -7.98 -7.39
C LEU A 79 -0.28 -6.71 -8.21
N ALA A 80 -1.47 -6.09 -8.22
CA ALA A 80 -1.69 -4.82 -8.91
C ALA A 80 -0.84 -3.69 -8.32
N CYS A 81 -0.51 -3.75 -7.03
CA CYS A 81 0.46 -2.86 -6.41
C CYS A 81 1.90 -3.30 -6.69
N MET A 82 2.26 -4.56 -6.45
CA MET A 82 3.66 -5.02 -6.48
C MET A 82 4.28 -5.05 -7.89
N VAL A 83 3.53 -5.47 -8.91
CA VAL A 83 4.08 -5.65 -10.27
C VAL A 83 4.57 -4.33 -10.89
N PRO A 84 3.77 -3.24 -10.91
CA PRO A 84 4.24 -1.95 -11.43
C PRO A 84 5.46 -1.40 -10.67
N LEU A 85 5.54 -1.65 -9.36
CA LEU A 85 6.65 -1.20 -8.52
C LEU A 85 7.94 -1.96 -8.82
N SER A 86 7.86 -3.29 -8.98
CA SER A 86 9.00 -4.10 -9.40
C SER A 86 9.53 -3.67 -10.77
N ILE A 87 8.62 -3.36 -11.71
CA ILE A 87 9.00 -2.86 -13.03
C ILE A 87 9.65 -1.47 -12.91
N GLY A 88 9.04 -0.56 -12.14
CA GLY A 88 9.58 0.79 -11.91
C GLY A 88 10.98 0.78 -11.30
N GLY A 89 11.19 -0.04 -10.26
CA GLY A 89 12.49 -0.20 -9.61
C GLY A 89 13.54 -0.82 -10.53
N ALA A 90 13.17 -1.82 -11.35
CA ALA A 90 14.08 -2.39 -12.34
C ALA A 90 14.49 -1.36 -13.42
N LEU A 91 13.54 -0.55 -13.90
CA LEU A 91 13.81 0.52 -14.86
C LEU A 91 14.69 1.63 -14.28
N CYS A 92 14.51 1.95 -12.99
CA CYS A 92 15.37 2.90 -12.28
C CYS A 92 16.80 2.37 -12.15
N PHE A 93 16.98 1.09 -11.79
CA PHE A 93 18.30 0.46 -11.69
C PHE A 93 19.03 0.43 -13.03
N MET A 94 18.34 0.07 -14.11
CA MET A 94 18.90 0.07 -15.47
C MET A 94 19.13 1.48 -16.03
N SER A 95 18.91 2.53 -15.23
CA SER A 95 19.08 3.94 -15.62
C SER A 95 18.20 4.40 -16.78
N PHE A 96 17.11 3.68 -17.07
CA PHE A 96 16.08 4.13 -18.03
C PHE A 96 15.21 5.25 -17.45
N VAL A 97 15.03 5.24 -16.12
CA VAL A 97 14.25 6.23 -15.38
C VAL A 97 15.15 6.86 -14.32
N SER A 98 15.14 8.19 -14.24
CA SER A 98 15.91 8.89 -13.19
C SER A 98 15.29 8.66 -11.82
N ILE A 99 16.10 8.64 -10.77
CA ILE A 99 15.64 8.52 -9.38
C ILE A 99 14.61 9.62 -9.05
N ALA A 100 14.86 10.85 -9.51
CA ALA A 100 13.95 11.99 -9.31
C ALA A 100 12.57 11.73 -9.95
N SER A 101 12.55 11.18 -11.16
CA SER A 101 11.29 10.80 -11.84
C SER A 101 10.57 9.69 -11.08
N ASN A 102 11.29 8.68 -10.58
CA ASN A 102 10.70 7.57 -9.81
C ASN A 102 10.04 8.08 -8.51
N VAL A 103 10.71 8.99 -7.80
CA VAL A 103 10.17 9.64 -6.59
C VAL A 103 8.90 10.42 -6.88
N VAL A 104 8.85 11.15 -8.00
CA VAL A 104 7.63 11.88 -8.42
C VAL A 104 6.48 10.89 -8.68
N VAL A 105 6.75 9.77 -9.35
CA VAL A 105 5.75 8.72 -9.59
C VAL A 105 5.22 8.15 -8.28
N TYR A 106 6.10 7.83 -7.33
CA TYR A 106 5.69 7.34 -6.00
C TYR A 106 4.90 8.37 -5.20
N SER A 107 5.26 9.65 -5.31
CA SER A 107 4.52 10.73 -4.66
C SER A 107 3.09 10.85 -5.21
N ILE A 108 2.93 10.84 -6.53
CA ILE A 108 1.62 10.86 -7.20
C ILE A 108 0.79 9.63 -6.80
N MET A 109 1.40 8.45 -6.84
CA MET A 109 0.76 7.20 -6.46
C MET A 109 0.28 7.24 -5.01
N PHE A 110 1.12 7.69 -4.08
CA PHE A 110 0.75 7.83 -2.67
C PHE A 110 -0.43 8.79 -2.46
N THR A 111 -0.42 9.94 -3.15
CA THR A 111 -1.55 10.88 -3.10
C THR A 111 -2.84 10.24 -3.63
N MET A 112 -2.77 9.53 -4.76
CA MET A 112 -3.91 8.82 -5.33
C MET A 112 -4.45 7.73 -4.41
N CYS A 113 -3.58 6.86 -3.88
CA CYS A 113 -3.93 5.80 -2.95
C CYS A 113 -4.57 6.35 -1.67
N THR A 114 -4.02 7.44 -1.12
CA THR A 114 -4.58 8.13 0.04
C THR A 114 -5.96 8.70 -0.26
N TRP A 115 -6.14 9.33 -1.43
CA TRP A 115 -7.44 9.86 -1.84
C TRP A 115 -8.50 8.76 -1.98
N VAL A 116 -8.16 7.64 -2.64
CA VAL A 116 -9.05 6.48 -2.76
C VAL A 116 -9.40 5.92 -1.38
N PHE A 117 -8.42 5.76 -0.50
CA PHE A 117 -8.63 5.29 0.87
C PHE A 117 -9.60 6.18 1.64
N LEU A 118 -9.39 7.51 1.64
CA LEU A 118 -10.27 8.46 2.32
C LEU A 118 -11.68 8.45 1.72
N ARG A 119 -11.80 8.39 0.39
CA ARG A 119 -13.11 8.29 -0.28
C ARG A 119 -13.84 7.01 0.15
N THR A 120 -13.16 5.87 0.16
CA THR A 120 -13.75 4.59 0.59
C THR A 120 -14.16 4.65 2.06
N TYR A 121 -13.35 5.25 2.93
CA TYR A 121 -13.70 5.46 4.34
C TYR A 121 -14.96 6.32 4.49
N CYS A 122 -15.00 7.49 3.85
CA CYS A 122 -16.16 8.38 3.87
C CYS A 122 -17.42 7.70 3.33
N THR A 123 -17.28 6.90 2.26
CA THR A 123 -18.39 6.12 1.69
C THR A 123 -18.91 5.09 2.69
N ASN A 124 -18.02 4.35 3.35
CA ASN A 124 -18.40 3.36 4.38
C ASN A 124 -19.11 4.02 5.57
N VAL A 125 -18.61 5.16 6.04
CA VAL A 125 -19.25 5.94 7.12
C VAL A 125 -20.63 6.45 6.69
N ALA A 126 -20.77 6.98 5.48
CA ALA A 126 -22.05 7.45 4.96
C ALA A 126 -23.08 6.31 4.82
N ILE A 127 -22.65 5.14 4.34
CA ILE A 127 -23.49 3.94 4.26
C ILE A 127 -23.92 3.50 5.66
N LEU A 128 -23.00 3.50 6.63
CA LEU A 128 -23.30 3.14 8.03
C LEU A 128 -24.31 4.12 8.66
N ALA A 129 -24.10 5.43 8.53
CA ALA A 129 -25.00 6.45 9.05
C ALA A 129 -26.41 6.33 8.45
N LYS A 130 -26.50 6.05 7.14
CA LYS A 130 -27.78 5.80 6.46
C LYS A 130 -28.50 4.54 6.97
N MET A 131 -27.77 3.52 7.40
CA MET A 131 -28.36 2.31 8.01
C MET A 131 -28.77 2.53 9.46
N GLU A 132 -28.25 3.56 10.13
CA GLU A 132 -28.60 3.92 11.52
C GLU A 132 -29.78 4.88 11.62
N SER A 133 -30.05 5.68 10.58
CA SER A 133 -31.13 6.69 10.58
C SER A 133 -32.56 6.11 10.44
N GLY A 134 -32.71 4.78 10.38
CA GLY A 134 -34.02 4.12 10.43
C GLY A 134 -34.03 2.82 9.64
N ALA A 135 -34.47 1.73 10.28
CA ALA A 135 -34.64 0.45 9.60
C ALA A 135 -35.89 0.50 8.70
N VAL A 136 -35.69 0.60 7.39
CA VAL A 136 -36.78 0.40 6.42
C VAL A 136 -37.05 -1.11 6.34
N VAL A 137 -38.27 -1.51 6.70
CA VAL A 137 -38.75 -2.91 6.62
C VAL A 137 -38.54 -3.41 5.18
N GLY A 138 -37.70 -4.43 5.02
CA GLY A 138 -37.36 -5.03 3.71
C GLY A 138 -35.97 -4.68 3.14
N SER A 139 -35.28 -3.67 3.67
CA SER A 139 -33.91 -3.30 3.22
C SER A 139 -32.83 -3.48 4.30
N TYR A 140 -33.22 -3.91 5.50
CA TYR A 140 -32.30 -4.09 6.62
C TYR A 140 -31.66 -5.47 6.60
N PHE A 141 -30.38 -5.53 6.26
CA PHE A 141 -29.57 -6.74 6.36
C PHE A 141 -28.59 -6.59 7.53
N VAL A 142 -28.82 -7.38 8.58
CA VAL A 142 -27.98 -7.42 9.79
C VAL A 142 -26.51 -7.68 9.40
N ALA A 143 -26.28 -8.67 8.54
CA ALA A 143 -24.95 -9.04 8.05
C ALA A 143 -24.23 -7.88 7.34
N LYS A 144 -24.89 -7.20 6.40
CA LYS A 144 -24.33 -6.02 5.71
C LYS A 144 -23.93 -4.91 6.69
N ARG A 145 -24.75 -4.66 7.72
CA ARG A 145 -24.45 -3.66 8.75
C ARG A 145 -23.19 -4.04 9.53
N PHE A 146 -23.06 -5.31 9.93
CA PHE A 146 -21.85 -5.79 10.60
C PHE A 146 -20.62 -5.63 9.72
N GLN A 147 -20.69 -6.04 8.44
CA GLN A 147 -19.58 -5.93 7.49
C GLN A 147 -19.11 -4.49 7.29
N VAL A 148 -20.03 -3.56 7.07
CA VAL A 148 -19.69 -2.13 6.86
C VAL A 148 -19.11 -1.52 8.13
N ARG A 149 -19.66 -1.87 9.31
CA ARG A 149 -19.13 -1.41 10.60
C ARG A 149 -17.72 -1.93 10.84
N GLU A 150 -17.46 -3.19 10.53
CA GLU A 150 -16.12 -3.80 10.60
C GLU A 150 -15.16 -3.08 9.66
N ASN A 151 -15.55 -2.84 8.41
CA ASN A 151 -14.73 -2.09 7.45
C ASN A 151 -14.37 -0.68 7.96
N VAL A 152 -15.31 0.06 8.55
CA VAL A 152 -15.03 1.37 9.15
C VAL A 152 -14.02 1.27 10.30
N LEU A 153 -14.18 0.28 11.18
CA LEU A 153 -13.27 0.06 12.31
C LEU A 153 -11.87 -0.30 11.81
N VAL A 154 -11.75 -1.25 10.88
CA VAL A 154 -10.47 -1.66 10.29
C VAL A 154 -9.77 -0.47 9.64
N MET A 155 -10.47 0.32 8.83
CA MET A 155 -9.88 1.51 8.20
C MET A 155 -9.43 2.56 9.23
N LYS A 156 -10.18 2.75 10.33
CA LYS A 156 -9.78 3.65 11.41
C LYS A 156 -8.52 3.17 12.14
N TYR A 157 -8.40 1.86 12.36
CA TYR A 157 -7.18 1.26 12.93
C TYR A 157 -6.00 1.39 11.99
N MET A 158 -6.17 1.10 10.70
CA MET A 158 -5.12 1.27 9.69
C MET A 158 -4.63 2.71 9.62
N LEU A 159 -5.54 3.69 9.70
CA LEU A 159 -5.15 5.11 9.74
C LEU A 159 -4.29 5.43 10.97
N HIS A 160 -4.66 4.94 12.16
CA HIS A 160 -3.86 5.11 13.38
C HIS A 160 -2.47 4.46 13.25
N ILE A 161 -2.45 3.23 12.73
CA ILE A 161 -1.21 2.47 12.52
C ILE A 161 -0.36 3.11 11.43
N ALA A 162 -0.93 3.80 10.43
CA ALA A 162 -0.18 4.45 9.36
C ALA A 162 0.37 5.83 9.77
N ILE A 163 -0.39 6.60 10.56
CA ILE A 163 0.01 7.95 10.98
C ILE A 163 1.29 7.91 11.81
N ILE A 164 1.39 7.03 12.80
CA ILE A 164 2.53 7.02 13.74
C ILE A 164 3.85 6.71 12.99
N PRO A 165 3.98 5.61 12.23
CA PRO A 165 5.15 5.32 11.43
C PRO A 165 5.36 6.34 10.31
N GLY A 166 4.30 6.85 9.69
CA GLY A 166 4.40 7.89 8.67
C GLY A 166 5.11 9.13 9.22
N CYS A 167 4.66 9.65 10.35
CA CYS A 167 5.29 10.78 11.03
C CYS A 167 6.74 10.50 11.43
N LEU A 168 7.02 9.30 11.96
CA LEU A 168 8.37 8.89 12.37
C LEU A 168 9.31 8.64 11.18
N ALA A 169 8.78 8.24 10.03
CA ALA A 169 9.56 7.90 8.85
C ALA A 169 9.85 9.10 7.96
N ILE A 170 9.13 10.22 8.05
CA ILE A 170 9.39 11.44 7.26
C ILE A 170 10.87 11.88 7.35
N PRO A 171 11.49 12.00 8.55
CA PRO A 171 12.91 12.36 8.64
C PRO A 171 13.83 11.29 8.01
N ALA A 172 13.49 10.02 8.21
CA ALA A 172 14.28 8.91 7.66
C ALA A 172 14.21 8.86 6.12
N PHE A 173 13.04 9.13 5.53
CA PHE A 173 12.87 9.26 4.08
C PHE A 173 13.57 10.50 3.52
N GLY A 174 13.55 11.62 4.25
CA GLY A 174 14.36 12.79 3.92
C GLY A 174 15.84 12.46 3.84
N CYS A 175 16.38 11.74 4.83
CA CYS A 175 17.77 11.27 4.83
C CYS A 175 18.05 10.13 3.84
N PHE A 176 17.04 9.41 3.33
CA PHE A 176 17.20 8.33 2.34
C PHE A 176 17.32 8.85 0.90
N MET A 177 16.86 10.09 0.67
CA MET A 177 16.89 10.75 -0.64
C MET A 177 18.21 11.47 -0.93
N PHE A 178 19.05 11.70 0.09
CA PHE A 178 20.40 12.27 0.00
C PHE A 178 21.45 11.18 0.24
#